data_AF-A0A8X7XK90-F1
#
_entry.id   AF-A0A8X7XK90-F1
#
_cell.length_a   1.000
_cell.length_b   1.000
_cell.length_c   1.000
_cell.angle_alpha   90.00
_cell.angle_beta   90.00
_cell.angle_gamma   90.00
#
_symmetry.space_group_name_H-M   'P 1'
#
loop_
_entity.id
_entity.type
_entity.pdbx_description
1 polymer ?
#
loop_
_entity_poly.entity_id
_entity_poly.type
_entity_poly.pdbx_seq_one_letter_code
_entity_poly.pdbx_strand_id
1 'polypeptide(L)'
;MEYSVSKFLQKTLNKIPVSGLRRILEEWDFLSTAQLRSLDSAKYGPALRLKVLGLCEENHVQTKHVIELDMIYNHAYSTKRNWSVFQLYEQQELTYTMKVTVFVEQFTANLKQLTSHVSVVIKQFEDDALWIRIAWGDNFKRPNHFFPTYAVYHPHCPYVFISHLGIKQRPLLLQALLIAAKYTDIKEIQLKGRCLKSLRDLVMRQFKPIPRPKTSQEISASHPNITNEHAKHQAYLKQVADDAFGEGTLPLLETAVFKLETKFKDPVNRILENKTDPFRCVIKFSSPNLLESLKSSVELGIVNGALSPLLTSISLKARNHFVITERVPPNAPGP
;
A
#
# COMPACT_ATOMS: atom_id res chain seq x y z
N MET A 1 35.54 -2.20 8.33
CA MET A 1 34.31 -1.84 7.57
C MET A 1 34.32 -0.33 7.31
N GLU A 2 33.89 0.15 6.14
CA GLU A 2 33.75 1.60 5.90
C GLU A 2 32.70 2.21 6.84
N TYR A 3 32.95 3.41 7.39
CA TYR A 3 32.05 4.06 8.36
C TYR A 3 30.61 4.23 7.82
N SER A 4 30.47 4.53 6.53
CA SER A 4 29.17 4.66 5.86
C SER A 4 28.37 3.35 5.88
N VAL A 5 29.04 2.22 5.67
CA VAL A 5 28.47 0.86 5.70
C VAL A 5 28.09 0.46 7.11
N SER A 6 28.96 0.71 8.10
CA SER A 6 28.69 0.42 9.51
C SER A 6 27.46 1.18 10.02
N LYS A 7 27.37 2.49 9.71
CA LYS A 7 26.20 3.31 10.07
C LYS A 7 24.92 2.86 9.36
N PHE A 8 25.02 2.42 8.10
CA PHE A 8 23.87 1.88 7.36
C PHE A 8 23.40 0.55 7.97
N LEU A 9 24.33 -0.35 8.30
CA LEU A 9 24.03 -1.62 8.96
C LEU A 9 23.40 -1.40 10.32
N GLN A 10 23.97 -0.54 11.16
CA GLN A 10 23.44 -0.22 12.48
C GLN A 10 22.00 0.30 12.40
N LYS A 11 21.71 1.23 11.48
CA LYS A 11 20.33 1.72 11.29
C LYS A 11 19.39 0.64 10.78
N THR A 12 19.86 -0.24 9.89
CA THR A 12 19.05 -1.35 9.38
C THR A 12 18.70 -2.32 10.49
N LEU A 13 19.69 -2.73 11.30
CA LEU A 13 19.48 -3.57 12.46
C LEU A 13 18.48 -2.93 13.43
N ASN A 14 18.64 -1.66 13.79
CA ASN A 14 17.76 -0.97 14.74
C ASN A 14 16.27 -0.96 14.33
N LYS A 15 15.95 -1.09 13.03
CA LYS A 15 14.56 -1.18 12.55
C LYS A 15 13.92 -2.56 12.77
N ILE A 16 14.73 -3.61 12.89
CA ILE A 16 14.27 -4.99 13.03
C ILE A 16 13.86 -5.23 14.50
N PRO A 17 12.61 -5.63 14.80
CA PRO A 17 12.20 -5.99 16.16
C PRO A 17 13.08 -7.11 16.71
N VAL A 18 13.41 -7.06 18.01
CA VAL A 18 14.27 -8.07 18.66
C VAL A 18 13.70 -9.48 18.50
N SER A 19 12.38 -9.63 18.65
CA SER A 19 11.66 -10.90 18.51
C SER A 19 11.77 -11.55 17.13
N GLY A 20 12.03 -10.76 16.07
CA GLY A 20 12.18 -11.26 14.71
C GLY A 20 13.59 -11.10 14.14
N LEU A 21 14.55 -10.65 14.94
CA LEU A 21 15.93 -10.42 14.46
C LEU A 21 16.58 -11.71 14.01
N ARG A 22 16.44 -12.79 14.78
CA ARG A 22 17.02 -14.10 14.45
C ARG A 22 16.54 -14.63 13.10
N ARG A 23 15.22 -14.66 12.89
CA ARG A 23 14.62 -15.08 11.61
C ARG A 23 15.17 -14.30 10.42
N ILE A 24 15.31 -12.98 10.56
CA ILE A 24 15.83 -12.13 9.48
C ILE A 24 17.31 -12.42 9.21
N LEU A 25 18.12 -12.67 10.24
CA LEU A 25 19.53 -13.01 10.07
C LEU A 25 19.72 -14.41 9.46
N GLU A 26 18.84 -15.36 9.80
CA GLU A 26 18.79 -16.69 9.18
C GLU A 26 18.40 -16.60 7.70
N GLU A 27 17.38 -15.82 7.34
CA GLU A 27 16.97 -15.57 5.95
C GLU A 27 18.03 -14.79 5.15
N TRP A 28 18.84 -13.97 5.82
CA TRP A 28 19.94 -13.24 5.21
C TRP A 28 21.12 -14.14 4.82
N ASP A 29 21.28 -15.29 5.49
CA ASP A 29 22.28 -16.33 5.20
C ASP A 29 23.73 -15.81 5.04
N PHE A 30 24.04 -14.67 5.65
CA PHE A 30 25.37 -14.07 5.60
C PHE A 30 26.26 -14.49 6.78
N LEU A 31 25.64 -14.79 7.93
CA LEU A 31 26.33 -15.24 9.13
C LEU A 31 26.28 -16.76 9.22
N SER A 32 27.42 -17.39 9.52
CA SER A 32 27.46 -18.85 9.70
C SER A 32 26.55 -19.32 10.84
N THR A 33 26.12 -20.57 10.78
CA THR A 33 25.30 -21.21 11.83
C THR A 33 25.97 -21.15 13.21
N ALA A 34 27.31 -21.27 13.27
CA ALA A 34 28.07 -21.13 14.50
C ALA A 34 28.00 -19.69 15.06
N GLN A 35 28.16 -18.68 14.19
CA GLN A 35 28.05 -17.27 14.57
C GLN A 35 26.64 -16.92 15.05
N LEU A 36 25.60 -17.44 14.38
CA LEU A 36 24.20 -17.28 14.80
C LEU A 36 23.94 -17.90 16.17
N ARG A 37 24.44 -19.12 16.45
CA ARG A 37 24.34 -19.75 17.77
C ARG A 37 25.04 -18.94 18.86
N SER A 38 26.16 -18.29 18.53
CA SER A 38 26.86 -17.43 19.49
C SER A 38 25.97 -16.28 19.99
N LEU A 39 25.00 -15.83 19.20
CA LEU A 39 24.11 -14.72 19.56
C LEU A 39 23.20 -15.04 20.75
N ASP A 40 22.92 -16.32 21.01
CA ASP A 40 22.06 -16.77 22.12
C ASP A 40 22.63 -16.42 23.50
N SER A 41 23.93 -16.08 23.57
CA SER A 41 24.56 -15.58 24.79
C SER A 41 24.13 -14.16 25.17
N ALA A 42 23.55 -13.38 24.25
CA ALA A 42 23.21 -11.98 24.46
C ALA A 42 21.76 -11.83 24.98
N LYS A 43 21.61 -11.51 26.26
CA LYS A 43 20.29 -11.41 26.93
C LYS A 43 19.50 -10.13 26.64
N TYR A 44 20.15 -9.07 26.13
CA TYR A 44 19.55 -7.74 25.95
C TYR A 44 19.60 -7.29 24.48
N GLY A 45 18.52 -6.70 23.98
CA GLY A 45 18.35 -6.35 22.56
C GLY A 45 19.48 -5.49 21.97
N PRO A 46 19.85 -4.35 22.59
CA PRO A 46 21.02 -3.56 22.19
C PRO A 46 22.35 -4.33 22.19
N ALA A 47 22.59 -5.17 23.21
CA ALA A 47 23.81 -5.99 23.26
C ALA A 47 23.86 -7.02 22.12
N LEU A 48 22.71 -7.61 21.80
CA LEU A 48 22.55 -8.51 20.66
C LEU A 48 22.88 -7.79 19.33
N ARG A 49 22.37 -6.57 19.12
CA ARG A 49 22.69 -5.78 17.90
C ARG A 49 24.17 -5.41 17.80
N LEU A 50 24.81 -5.06 18.91
CA LEU A 50 26.25 -4.79 18.94
C LEU A 50 27.07 -6.04 18.60
N LYS A 51 26.66 -7.20 19.10
CA LYS A 51 27.30 -8.47 18.75
C LYS A 51 27.15 -8.80 17.26
N VAL A 52 25.96 -8.60 16.69
CA VAL A 52 25.73 -8.76 15.25
C VAL A 52 26.60 -7.80 14.44
N LEU A 53 26.75 -6.55 14.89
CA LEU A 53 27.66 -5.58 14.25
C LEU A 53 29.12 -6.07 14.25
N GLY A 54 29.61 -6.56 15.40
CA GLY A 54 30.97 -7.12 15.50
C GLY A 54 31.20 -8.29 14.55
N LEU A 55 30.26 -9.25 14.50
CA LEU A 55 30.33 -10.38 13.56
C LEU A 55 30.31 -9.93 12.08
N CYS A 56 29.57 -8.87 11.77
CA CYS A 56 29.55 -8.29 10.42
C CYS A 56 30.86 -7.57 10.07
N GLU A 57 31.57 -7.01 11.06
CA GLU A 57 32.89 -6.42 10.88
C GLU A 57 33.95 -7.50 10.61
N GLU A 58 33.92 -8.59 11.37
CA GLU A 58 34.77 -9.77 11.19
C GLU A 58 34.59 -10.40 9.80
N ASN A 59 33.35 -10.52 9.33
CA ASN A 59 33.01 -11.08 8.02
C ASN A 59 33.14 -10.07 6.85
N HIS A 60 33.73 -8.89 7.09
CA HIS A 60 33.96 -7.86 6.06
C HIS A 60 32.71 -7.44 5.25
N VAL A 61 31.60 -7.17 5.94
CA VAL A 61 30.36 -6.71 5.29
C VAL A 61 30.60 -5.48 4.40
N GLN A 62 30.04 -5.53 3.19
CA GLN A 62 30.02 -4.47 2.20
C GLN A 62 28.60 -3.92 2.03
N THR A 63 28.47 -2.75 1.38
CA THR A 63 27.18 -2.10 1.11
C THR A 63 26.16 -3.05 0.47
N LYS A 64 26.57 -3.90 -0.48
CA LYS A 64 25.68 -4.85 -1.16
C LYS A 64 25.01 -5.83 -0.19
N HIS A 65 25.74 -6.32 0.82
CA HIS A 65 25.19 -7.24 1.83
C HIS A 65 24.19 -6.52 2.75
N VAL A 66 24.48 -5.26 3.12
CA VAL A 66 23.54 -4.47 3.94
C VAL A 66 22.27 -4.11 3.15
N ILE A 67 22.39 -3.87 1.84
CA ILE A 67 21.23 -3.64 0.97
C ILE A 67 20.34 -4.89 0.96
N GLU A 68 20.93 -6.08 0.84
CA GLU A 68 20.19 -7.33 0.88
C GLU A 68 19.46 -7.52 2.20
N LEU A 69 20.11 -7.28 3.34
CA LEU A 69 19.48 -7.30 4.66
C LEU A 69 18.31 -6.30 4.75
N ASP A 70 18.47 -5.07 4.23
CA ASP A 70 17.40 -4.08 4.17
C ASP A 70 16.24 -4.58 3.31
N MET A 71 16.50 -5.23 2.17
CA MET A 71 15.43 -5.79 1.32
C MET A 71 14.67 -6.91 2.03
N ILE A 72 15.37 -7.84 2.68
CA ILE A 72 14.75 -8.93 3.47
C ILE A 72 13.88 -8.36 4.59
N TYR A 73 14.38 -7.36 5.33
CA TYR A 73 13.58 -6.67 6.34
C TYR A 73 12.32 -6.05 5.75
N ASN A 74 12.41 -5.35 4.61
CA ASN A 74 11.26 -4.67 4.02
C ASN A 74 10.26 -5.65 3.38
N HIS A 75 10.71 -6.81 2.92
CA HIS A 75 9.85 -7.91 2.50
C HIS A 75 9.07 -8.48 3.70
N ALA A 76 9.80 -8.89 4.74
CA ALA A 76 9.24 -9.49 5.95
C ALA A 76 8.32 -8.55 6.78
N TYR A 77 8.58 -7.25 6.73
CA TYR A 77 7.83 -6.22 7.45
C TYR A 77 7.22 -5.19 6.51
N SER A 78 6.68 -5.64 5.37
CA SER A 78 6.05 -4.80 4.35
C SER A 78 4.96 -3.87 4.91
N THR A 79 4.27 -4.27 5.98
CA THR A 79 3.26 -3.49 6.70
C THR A 79 3.81 -2.29 7.49
N LYS A 80 5.13 -2.15 7.63
CA LYS A 80 5.74 -0.94 8.20
C LYS A 80 5.84 0.19 7.17
N ARG A 81 5.64 -0.12 5.89
CA ARG A 81 5.61 0.87 4.80
C ARG A 81 4.19 1.28 4.47
N ASN A 82 4.07 2.49 3.91
CA ASN A 82 2.85 2.92 3.24
C ASN A 82 3.06 2.78 1.73
N TRP A 83 2.15 2.10 1.07
CA TRP A 83 2.19 1.77 -0.33
C TRP A 83 1.14 2.58 -1.08
N SER A 84 1.51 3.08 -2.25
CA SER A 84 0.60 3.70 -3.20
C SER A 84 0.50 2.81 -4.44
N VAL A 85 -0.70 2.64 -4.97
CA VAL A 85 -0.95 1.73 -6.09
C VAL A 85 -0.95 2.48 -7.41
N PHE A 86 -0.24 1.94 -8.39
CA PHE A 86 -0.19 2.45 -9.75
C PHE A 86 -0.71 1.38 -10.71
N GLN A 87 -1.54 1.79 -11.66
CA GLN A 87 -2.05 0.94 -12.72
C GLN A 87 -1.32 1.23 -14.03
N LEU A 88 -0.90 0.17 -14.69
CA LEU A 88 -0.33 0.16 -16.02
C LEU A 88 -1.47 -0.03 -17.04
N TYR A 89 -1.43 0.71 -18.14
CA TYR A 89 -2.44 0.68 -19.21
C TYR A 89 -1.80 0.37 -20.56
N GLU A 90 -2.56 -0.30 -21.42
CA GLU A 90 -2.23 -0.55 -22.83
C GLU A 90 -0.85 -1.21 -23.00
N GLN A 91 -0.82 -2.54 -22.89
CA GLN A 91 0.37 -3.33 -23.16
C GLN A 91 0.57 -3.44 -24.67
N GLN A 92 1.79 -3.19 -25.17
CA GLN A 92 2.03 -3.11 -26.61
C GLN A 92 1.84 -4.43 -27.39
N GLU A 93 1.70 -5.59 -26.72
CA GLU A 93 1.25 -6.85 -27.34
C GLU A 93 0.58 -7.74 -26.28
N LEU A 94 -0.65 -8.21 -26.54
CA LEU A 94 -1.47 -9.00 -25.61
C LEU A 94 -0.90 -10.41 -25.27
N THR A 95 0.13 -10.84 -25.99
CA THR A 95 0.78 -12.17 -25.87
C THR A 95 2.20 -12.11 -25.31
N TYR A 96 2.76 -10.92 -25.05
CA TYR A 96 4.14 -10.78 -24.61
C TYR A 96 4.28 -11.15 -23.12
N THR A 97 4.64 -12.41 -22.85
CA THR A 97 5.15 -12.81 -21.53
C THR A 97 6.60 -12.38 -21.43
N MET A 98 6.83 -11.25 -20.77
CA MET A 98 8.17 -10.73 -20.54
C MET A 98 8.98 -11.61 -19.60
N LYS A 99 10.18 -12.00 -20.00
CA LYS A 99 11.13 -12.66 -19.10
C LYS A 99 11.62 -11.67 -18.03
N VAL A 100 11.66 -12.13 -16.78
CA VAL A 100 12.14 -11.34 -15.63
C VAL A 100 13.54 -10.77 -15.86
N THR A 101 14.45 -11.54 -16.46
CA THR A 101 15.82 -11.09 -16.75
C THR A 101 15.85 -9.87 -17.67
N VAL A 102 15.06 -9.91 -18.75
CA VAL A 102 14.93 -8.79 -19.70
C VAL A 102 14.36 -7.55 -19.01
N PHE A 103 13.35 -7.73 -18.16
CA PHE A 103 12.81 -6.61 -17.36
C PHE A 103 13.88 -5.99 -16.47
N VAL A 104 14.63 -6.80 -15.72
CA VAL A 104 15.66 -6.34 -14.78
C VAL A 104 16.75 -5.54 -15.51
N GLU A 105 17.22 -6.06 -16.65
CA GLU A 105 18.22 -5.40 -17.48
C GLU A 105 17.72 -4.07 -18.04
N GLN A 106 16.54 -4.07 -18.69
CA GLN A 106 15.95 -2.88 -19.29
C GLN A 106 15.64 -1.82 -18.24
N PHE A 107 15.00 -2.21 -17.13
CA PHE A 107 14.68 -1.29 -16.03
C PHE A 107 15.95 -0.63 -15.48
N THR A 108 16.98 -1.43 -15.21
CA THR A 108 18.23 -0.92 -14.63
C THR A 108 18.97 -0.01 -15.61
N ALA A 109 19.03 -0.38 -16.89
CA ALA A 109 19.68 0.43 -17.92
C ALA A 109 18.96 1.77 -18.11
N ASN A 110 17.64 1.74 -18.28
CA ASN A 110 16.82 2.94 -18.49
C ASN A 110 16.92 3.90 -17.30
N LEU A 111 16.82 3.39 -16.07
CA LEU A 111 16.89 4.24 -14.89
C LEU A 111 18.28 4.89 -14.72
N LYS A 112 19.36 4.16 -15.01
CA LYS A 112 20.73 4.70 -15.01
C LYS A 112 20.98 5.72 -16.13
N GLN A 113 20.31 5.58 -17.27
CA GLN A 113 20.36 6.57 -18.34
C GLN A 113 19.65 7.87 -17.94
N LEU A 114 18.52 7.76 -17.23
CA LEU A 114 17.76 8.92 -16.74
C LEU A 114 18.46 9.64 -15.57
N THR A 115 19.25 8.92 -14.76
CA THR A 115 19.99 9.51 -13.64
C THR A 115 21.29 8.76 -13.33
N SER A 116 22.41 9.49 -13.33
CA SER A 116 23.76 8.94 -13.13
C SER A 116 24.04 8.49 -11.68
N HIS A 117 23.33 9.05 -10.70
CA HIS A 117 23.55 8.80 -9.28
C HIS A 117 22.40 7.98 -8.69
N VAL A 118 22.26 6.74 -9.12
CA VAL A 118 21.23 5.82 -8.64
C VAL A 118 21.82 4.45 -8.31
N SER A 119 21.33 3.84 -7.23
CA SER A 119 21.59 2.44 -6.92
C SER A 119 20.29 1.67 -6.98
N VAL A 120 20.22 0.72 -7.91
CA VAL A 120 19.06 -0.15 -8.13
C VAL A 120 19.46 -1.57 -7.77
N VAL A 121 18.65 -2.24 -6.96
CA VAL A 121 18.76 -3.67 -6.69
C VAL A 121 17.37 -4.27 -6.83
N ILE A 122 17.26 -5.36 -7.58
CA ILE A 122 16.02 -6.09 -7.81
C ILE A 122 16.20 -7.51 -7.28
N LYS A 123 15.26 -7.97 -6.46
CA LYS A 123 15.22 -9.33 -5.92
C LYS A 123 13.83 -9.91 -6.15
N GLN A 124 13.77 -11.14 -6.66
CA GLN A 124 12.54 -11.92 -6.74
C GLN A 124 12.40 -12.69 -5.42
N PHE A 125 11.23 -12.61 -4.80
CA PHE A 125 10.87 -13.42 -3.63
C PHE A 125 9.89 -14.54 -4.04
N GLU A 126 9.44 -15.36 -3.08
CA GLU A 126 8.66 -16.59 -3.31
C GLU A 126 7.32 -16.38 -4.05
N ASP A 127 6.77 -15.16 -4.06
CA ASP A 127 5.49 -14.82 -4.69
C ASP A 127 5.61 -14.39 -6.16
N ASP A 128 6.77 -14.64 -6.79
CA ASP A 128 7.16 -14.16 -8.13
C ASP A 128 7.12 -12.63 -8.29
N ALA A 129 6.98 -11.89 -7.18
CA ALA A 129 7.02 -10.45 -7.20
C ALA A 129 8.45 -9.96 -7.26
N LEU A 130 8.68 -8.98 -8.13
CA LEU A 130 9.95 -8.27 -8.25
C LEU A 130 9.96 -7.12 -7.25
N TRP A 131 10.78 -7.26 -6.22
CA TRP A 131 11.06 -6.21 -5.25
C TRP A 131 12.22 -5.36 -5.76
N ILE A 132 11.90 -4.12 -6.12
CA ILE A 132 12.82 -3.15 -6.70
C ILE A 132 13.14 -2.12 -5.62
N ARG A 133 14.40 -2.10 -5.19
CA ARG A 133 14.91 -1.11 -4.25
C ARG A 133 15.74 -0.07 -4.99
N ILE A 134 15.42 1.21 -4.77
CA ILE A 134 16.08 2.32 -5.45
C ILE A 134 16.56 3.33 -4.41
N ALA A 135 17.87 3.50 -4.31
CA ALA A 135 18.45 4.61 -3.57
C ALA A 135 18.81 5.73 -4.56
N TRP A 136 18.32 6.93 -4.27
CA TRP A 136 18.48 8.10 -5.12
C TRP A 136 19.62 8.98 -4.63
N GLY A 137 20.44 9.44 -5.55
CA GLY A 137 21.39 10.52 -5.37
C GLY A 137 20.95 11.76 -6.15
N ASP A 138 21.84 12.75 -6.19
CA ASP A 138 21.72 13.92 -7.06
C ASP A 138 23.08 14.16 -7.73
N ASN A 139 23.20 15.18 -8.58
CA ASN A 139 24.44 15.46 -9.32
C ASN A 139 25.67 15.73 -8.43
N PHE A 140 25.45 15.97 -7.13
CA PHE A 140 26.49 16.30 -6.17
C PHE A 140 26.61 15.28 -5.03
N LYS A 141 25.67 14.33 -4.92
CA LYS A 141 25.56 13.39 -3.81
C LYS A 141 25.36 11.97 -4.32
N ARG A 142 26.15 11.07 -3.75
CA ARG A 142 26.00 9.62 -3.91
C ARG A 142 24.59 9.16 -3.50
N PRO A 143 24.11 8.02 -4.03
CA PRO A 143 22.83 7.42 -3.63
C PRO A 143 22.63 7.33 -2.11
N ASN A 144 21.54 7.89 -1.61
CA ASN A 144 21.21 7.85 -0.20
C ASN A 144 20.51 6.54 0.18
N HIS A 145 21.28 5.58 0.69
CA HIS A 145 20.76 4.27 1.10
C HIS A 145 19.89 4.27 2.35
N PHE A 146 19.77 5.39 3.08
CA PHE A 146 18.93 5.46 4.28
C PHE A 146 17.44 5.63 3.96
N PHE A 147 17.12 6.22 2.81
CA PHE A 147 15.75 6.53 2.38
C PHE A 147 15.47 6.00 0.97
N PRO A 148 15.57 4.68 0.75
CA PRO A 148 15.27 4.10 -0.55
C PRO A 148 13.76 4.12 -0.84
N THR A 149 13.44 4.28 -2.11
CA THR A 149 12.13 3.94 -2.67
C THR A 149 12.07 2.44 -2.87
N TYR A 150 10.92 1.86 -2.58
CA TYR A 150 10.61 0.46 -2.89
C TYR A 150 9.45 0.40 -3.87
N ALA A 151 9.59 -0.40 -4.92
CA ALA A 151 8.52 -0.76 -5.82
C ALA A 151 8.37 -2.28 -5.85
N VAL A 152 7.13 -2.77 -5.87
CA VAL A 152 6.80 -4.20 -6.01
C VAL A 152 5.98 -4.36 -7.28
N TYR A 153 6.50 -5.14 -8.22
CA TYR A 153 5.88 -5.39 -9.51
C TYR A 153 5.69 -6.89 -9.71
N HIS A 154 4.48 -7.30 -10.10
CA HIS A 154 4.20 -8.68 -10.48
C HIS A 154 4.07 -8.72 -12.02
N PRO A 155 4.91 -9.48 -12.74
CA PRO A 155 4.85 -9.54 -14.21
C PRO A 155 3.48 -9.93 -14.78
N HIS A 156 2.67 -10.67 -14.02
CA HIS A 156 1.33 -11.12 -14.41
C HIS A 156 0.20 -10.15 -14.06
N CYS A 157 0.51 -8.99 -13.46
CA CYS A 157 -0.49 -8.02 -13.02
C CYS A 157 -0.15 -6.62 -13.54
N PRO A 158 -1.13 -5.86 -14.08
CA PRO A 158 -0.91 -4.49 -14.57
C PRO A 158 -0.87 -3.46 -13.41
N TYR A 159 -0.26 -3.84 -12.28
CA TYR A 159 -0.20 -3.01 -11.08
C TYR A 159 1.20 -3.00 -10.48
N VAL A 160 1.63 -1.81 -10.05
CA VAL A 160 2.89 -1.60 -9.32
C VAL A 160 2.57 -0.93 -7.99
N PHE A 161 3.16 -1.43 -6.91
CA PHE A 161 3.00 -0.88 -5.57
C PHE A 161 4.27 -0.14 -5.18
N ILE A 162 4.18 1.17 -4.92
CA ILE A 162 5.37 2.00 -4.66
C ILE A 162 5.28 2.65 -3.29
N SER A 163 6.38 2.59 -2.54
CA SER A 163 6.55 3.24 -1.24
C SER A 163 7.72 4.22 -1.24
N HIS A 164 7.53 5.36 -0.57
CA HIS A 164 8.54 6.41 -0.41
C HIS A 164 9.04 6.98 -1.76
N LEU A 165 8.12 7.42 -2.61
CA LEU A 165 8.46 8.07 -3.89
C LEU A 165 8.34 9.58 -3.77
N GLY A 166 9.46 10.29 -3.91
CA GLY A 166 9.48 11.76 -3.92
C GLY A 166 9.02 12.32 -5.27
N ILE A 167 8.53 13.57 -5.25
CA ILE A 167 7.96 14.25 -6.43
C ILE A 167 8.99 14.33 -7.58
N LYS A 168 10.25 14.61 -7.26
CA LYS A 168 11.34 14.72 -8.25
C LYS A 168 11.67 13.40 -8.93
N GLN A 169 11.67 12.31 -8.16
CA GLN A 169 12.04 10.97 -8.65
C GLN A 169 10.88 10.27 -9.35
N ARG A 170 9.65 10.71 -9.11
CA ARG A 170 8.43 10.12 -9.66
C ARG A 170 8.46 9.96 -11.18
N PRO A 171 8.65 11.02 -12.00
CA PRO A 171 8.63 10.85 -13.46
C PRO A 171 9.70 9.86 -13.94
N LEU A 172 10.89 9.89 -13.33
CA LEU A 172 12.00 9.00 -13.70
C LEU A 172 11.68 7.52 -13.46
N LEU A 173 11.14 7.22 -12.27
CA LEU A 173 10.75 5.85 -11.93
C LEU A 173 9.60 5.35 -12.81
N LEU A 174 8.55 6.16 -12.99
CA LEU A 174 7.39 5.77 -13.78
C LEU A 174 7.76 5.53 -15.23
N GLN A 175 8.62 6.36 -15.83
CA GLN A 175 9.13 6.16 -17.18
C GLN A 175 9.97 4.88 -17.30
N ALA A 176 10.88 4.62 -16.36
CA ALA A 176 11.68 3.40 -16.36
C ALA A 176 10.81 2.14 -16.24
N LEU A 177 9.75 2.18 -15.42
CA LEU A 177 8.76 1.10 -15.30
C LEU A 177 8.01 0.89 -16.61
N LEU A 178 7.52 1.96 -17.26
CA LEU A 178 6.77 1.86 -18.51
C LEU A 178 7.59 1.19 -19.63
N ILE A 179 8.81 1.67 -19.85
CA ILE A 179 9.68 1.15 -20.91
C ILE A 179 10.05 -0.29 -20.63
N ALA A 180 10.45 -0.60 -19.39
CA ALA A 180 10.84 -1.96 -19.03
C ALA A 180 9.66 -2.93 -19.08
N ALA A 181 8.46 -2.52 -18.65
CA ALA A 181 7.28 -3.38 -18.64
C ALA A 181 6.51 -3.41 -19.96
N LYS A 182 6.89 -2.59 -20.96
CA LYS A 182 6.24 -2.45 -22.28
C LYS A 182 4.76 -2.02 -22.21
N TYR A 183 4.47 -1.06 -21.35
CA TYR A 183 3.17 -0.37 -21.28
C TYR A 183 3.29 1.06 -21.80
N THR A 184 2.19 1.64 -22.29
CA THR A 184 2.18 3.01 -22.83
C THR A 184 1.90 4.06 -21.76
N ASP A 185 1.12 3.73 -20.72
CA ASP A 185 0.68 4.70 -19.71
C ASP A 185 0.61 4.08 -18.30
N ILE A 186 0.84 4.92 -17.28
CA ILE A 186 0.84 4.55 -15.86
C ILE A 186 0.17 5.66 -15.04
N LYS A 187 -0.84 5.29 -14.24
CA LYS A 187 -1.54 6.24 -13.37
C LYS A 187 -1.59 5.76 -11.94
N GLU A 188 -1.36 6.67 -10.99
CA GLU A 188 -1.62 6.39 -9.58
C GLU A 188 -3.13 6.28 -9.37
N ILE A 189 -3.56 5.15 -8.84
CA ILE A 189 -4.91 4.99 -8.35
C ILE A 189 -4.97 5.61 -6.95
N GLN A 190 -6.11 6.19 -6.60
CA GLN A 190 -6.37 6.79 -5.28
C GLN A 190 -6.55 5.71 -4.19
N LEU A 191 -5.60 4.77 -4.11
CA LEU A 191 -5.55 3.66 -3.19
C LEU A 191 -4.18 3.61 -2.50
N LYS A 192 -4.19 3.69 -1.18
CA LYS A 192 -3.00 3.63 -0.32
C LYS A 192 -3.25 2.80 0.92
N GLY A 193 -2.24 2.11 1.44
CA GLY A 193 -2.35 1.32 2.67
C GLY A 193 -1.04 0.65 3.03
N ARG A 194 -1.00 -0.08 4.16
CA ARG A 194 0.24 -0.74 4.58
C ARG A 194 0.31 -2.21 4.19
N CYS A 195 -0.82 -2.89 4.08
CA CYS A 195 -0.85 -4.31 3.71
C CYS A 195 -0.81 -4.49 2.18
N LEU A 196 0.36 -4.82 1.61
CA LEU A 196 0.53 -5.09 0.18
C LEU A 196 -0.46 -6.14 -0.35
N LYS A 197 -0.62 -7.25 0.37
CA LYS A 197 -1.55 -8.32 0.01
C LYS A 197 -2.97 -7.79 -0.13
N SER A 198 -3.46 -7.05 0.87
CA SER A 198 -4.82 -6.49 0.84
C SER A 198 -5.01 -5.44 -0.25
N LEU A 199 -3.99 -4.61 -0.54
CA LEU A 199 -4.05 -3.67 -1.67
C LEU A 199 -4.11 -4.41 -3.00
N ARG A 200 -3.34 -5.49 -3.17
CA ARG A 200 -3.38 -6.36 -4.34
C ARG A 200 -4.75 -7.01 -4.50
N ASP A 201 -5.27 -7.61 -3.43
CA ASP A 201 -6.56 -8.28 -3.45
C ASP A 201 -7.69 -7.30 -3.82
N LEU A 202 -7.61 -6.05 -3.33
CA LEU A 202 -8.53 -4.96 -3.68
C LEU A 202 -8.52 -4.63 -5.18
N VAL A 203 -7.33 -4.39 -5.77
CA VAL A 203 -7.25 -4.01 -7.19
C VAL A 203 -7.52 -5.17 -8.15
N MET A 204 -7.13 -6.38 -7.76
CA MET A 204 -7.39 -7.58 -8.55
C MET A 204 -8.81 -8.12 -8.39
N ARG A 205 -9.62 -7.54 -7.48
CA ARG A 205 -10.98 -8.01 -7.15
C ARG A 205 -10.99 -9.51 -6.83
N GLN A 206 -9.95 -9.98 -6.15
CA GLN A 206 -9.84 -11.38 -5.73
C GLN A 206 -10.68 -11.70 -4.49
N PHE A 207 -11.15 -10.67 -3.79
CA PHE A 207 -12.27 -10.79 -2.87
C PHE A 207 -13.58 -10.76 -3.70
N LYS A 208 -14.60 -11.53 -3.33
CA LYS A 208 -15.90 -11.55 -4.01
C LYS A 208 -16.87 -10.57 -3.34
N PRO A 209 -16.86 -9.24 -3.61
CA PRO A 209 -18.02 -8.43 -3.31
C PRO A 209 -18.97 -8.68 -4.48
N ILE A 210 -19.91 -9.60 -4.32
CA ILE A 210 -21.11 -9.51 -5.15
C ILE A 210 -22.15 -8.87 -4.24
N PRO A 211 -22.28 -7.53 -4.23
CA PRO A 211 -23.47 -6.91 -3.70
C PRO A 211 -24.65 -7.53 -4.43
N ARG A 212 -25.48 -8.28 -3.72
CA ARG A 212 -26.75 -8.72 -4.28
C ARG A 212 -27.67 -7.51 -4.18
N PRO A 213 -28.15 -6.95 -5.30
CA PRO A 213 -29.21 -5.96 -5.23
C PRO A 213 -30.44 -6.64 -4.61
N LYS A 214 -30.94 -6.14 -3.49
CA LYS A 214 -32.20 -6.63 -2.93
C LYS A 214 -33.40 -5.92 -3.55
N THR A 215 -34.33 -6.72 -4.02
CA THR A 215 -35.77 -6.41 -4.04
C THR A 215 -36.21 -6.11 -2.60
N SER A 216 -36.62 -4.89 -2.33
CA SER A 216 -37.15 -4.48 -1.03
C SER A 216 -38.42 -5.29 -0.71
N GLN A 217 -38.41 -6.07 0.37
CA GLN A 217 -39.64 -6.51 1.02
C GLN A 217 -39.67 -5.89 2.41
N GLU A 218 -40.58 -4.93 2.57
CA GLU A 218 -40.99 -4.38 3.86
C GLU A 218 -41.67 -5.51 4.66
N ILE A 219 -41.01 -5.99 5.70
CA ILE A 219 -41.64 -6.89 6.68
C ILE A 219 -41.98 -6.04 7.90
N SER A 220 -43.21 -5.54 7.91
CA SER A 220 -43.87 -5.04 9.11
C SER A 220 -44.34 -6.24 9.94
N ALA A 221 -43.94 -6.34 11.21
CA ALA A 221 -44.55 -7.33 12.11
C ALA A 221 -44.45 -6.97 13.60
N SER A 222 -45.65 -6.96 14.18
CA SER A 222 -46.07 -6.95 15.59
C SER A 222 -45.47 -8.07 16.46
N HIS A 223 -45.37 -7.77 17.77
CA HIS A 223 -45.16 -8.66 18.93
C HIS A 223 -45.99 -9.97 18.90
N PRO A 224 -45.63 -11.09 19.59
CA PRO A 224 -44.86 -11.18 20.84
C PRO A 224 -43.85 -12.36 20.86
N ASN A 225 -42.57 -12.11 20.56
CA ASN A 225 -41.46 -12.97 21.01
C ASN A 225 -40.16 -12.19 20.85
N ILE A 226 -39.78 -11.42 21.87
CA ILE A 226 -38.65 -10.48 21.84
C ILE A 226 -37.32 -11.16 21.44
N THR A 227 -37.12 -12.43 21.82
CA THR A 227 -35.94 -13.21 21.42
C THR A 227 -35.94 -13.56 19.92
N ASN A 228 -37.11 -13.82 19.34
CA ASN A 228 -37.27 -14.09 17.91
C ASN A 228 -37.18 -12.80 17.09
N GLU A 229 -37.73 -11.69 17.58
CA GLU A 229 -37.62 -10.37 16.95
C GLU A 229 -36.17 -9.87 16.91
N HIS A 230 -35.43 -10.00 18.02
CA HIS A 230 -34.02 -9.64 18.06
C HIS A 230 -33.17 -10.50 17.12
N ALA A 231 -33.39 -11.81 17.10
CA ALA A 231 -32.69 -12.72 16.19
C ALA A 231 -33.00 -12.42 14.72
N LYS A 232 -34.27 -12.14 14.38
CA LYS A 232 -34.68 -11.72 13.03
C LYS A 232 -34.05 -10.39 12.64
N HIS A 233 -34.02 -9.43 13.56
CA HIS A 233 -33.41 -8.12 13.30
C HIS A 233 -31.90 -8.22 13.09
N GLN A 234 -31.20 -9.00 13.93
CA GLN A 234 -29.77 -9.27 13.75
C GLN A 234 -29.48 -10.00 12.42
N ALA A 235 -30.30 -10.98 12.05
CA ALA A 235 -30.16 -11.67 10.77
C ALA A 235 -30.37 -10.71 9.58
N TYR A 236 -31.35 -9.80 9.69
CA TYR A 236 -31.57 -8.75 8.70
C TYR A 236 -30.37 -7.81 8.58
N LEU A 237 -29.84 -7.29 9.70
CA LEU A 237 -28.68 -6.39 9.70
C LEU A 237 -27.43 -7.08 9.12
N LYS A 238 -27.20 -8.34 9.48
CA LYS A 238 -26.14 -9.15 8.88
C LYS A 238 -26.29 -9.27 7.37
N GLN A 239 -27.50 -9.58 6.90
CA GLN A 239 -27.75 -9.67 5.47
C GLN A 239 -27.50 -8.33 4.76
N VAL A 240 -27.91 -7.20 5.36
CA VAL A 240 -27.61 -5.86 4.81
C VAL A 240 -26.11 -5.58 4.77
N ALA A 241 -25.36 -5.97 5.81
CA ALA A 241 -23.91 -5.82 5.85
C ALA A 241 -23.21 -6.69 4.79
N ASP A 242 -23.65 -7.94 4.64
CA ASP A 242 -23.16 -8.88 3.62
C ASP A 242 -23.49 -8.39 2.20
N ASP A 243 -24.67 -7.81 1.98
CA ASP A 243 -25.03 -7.20 0.69
C ASP A 243 -24.16 -5.97 0.38
N ALA A 244 -23.77 -5.18 1.38
CA ALA A 244 -22.99 -3.97 1.18
C ALA A 244 -21.49 -4.23 0.98
N PHE A 245 -20.92 -5.19 1.72
CA PHE A 245 -19.47 -5.43 1.75
C PHE A 245 -19.04 -6.77 1.14
N GLY A 246 -19.95 -7.72 0.99
CA GLY A 246 -19.69 -9.09 0.57
C GLY A 246 -19.60 -10.08 1.73
N GLU A 247 -19.72 -11.36 1.38
CA GLU A 247 -19.55 -12.49 2.27
C GLU A 247 -18.04 -12.83 2.40
N GLY A 248 -17.55 -12.95 3.64
CA GLY A 248 -16.16 -13.33 3.93
C GLY A 248 -15.30 -12.23 4.54
N THR A 249 -14.00 -12.53 4.69
CA THR A 249 -13.02 -11.62 5.30
C THR A 249 -12.63 -10.52 4.33
N LEU A 250 -12.77 -9.27 4.76
CA LEU A 250 -12.46 -8.09 3.97
C LEU A 250 -10.96 -7.77 4.00
N PRO A 251 -10.42 -7.25 2.88
CA PRO A 251 -9.02 -6.86 2.81
C PRO A 251 -8.71 -5.78 3.87
N LEU A 252 -7.55 -5.90 4.51
CA LEU A 252 -7.10 -4.96 5.53
C LEU A 252 -6.81 -3.61 4.89
N LEU A 253 -7.55 -2.60 5.36
CA LEU A 253 -7.39 -1.21 4.96
C LEU A 253 -7.52 -0.33 6.19
N GLU A 254 -6.52 0.50 6.49
CA GLU A 254 -6.50 1.21 7.77
C GLU A 254 -7.23 2.54 7.74
N THR A 255 -7.28 3.19 6.58
CA THR A 255 -7.81 4.55 6.46
C THR A 255 -8.58 4.78 5.17
N ALA A 256 -9.56 5.67 5.23
CA ALA A 256 -10.20 6.26 4.05
C ALA A 256 -10.36 7.77 4.26
N VAL A 257 -10.10 8.55 3.22
CA VAL A 257 -10.12 10.01 3.25
C VAL A 257 -11.07 10.54 2.18
N PHE A 258 -12.00 11.38 2.59
CA PHE A 258 -12.93 12.09 1.72
C PHE A 258 -12.65 13.58 1.83
N LYS A 259 -12.23 14.20 0.73
CA LYS A 259 -12.04 15.65 0.62
C LYS A 259 -13.19 16.22 -0.20
N LEU A 260 -13.95 17.11 0.39
CA LEU A 260 -15.05 17.82 -0.25
C LEU A 260 -14.59 19.25 -0.54
N GLU A 261 -14.73 19.69 -1.78
CA GLU A 261 -14.48 21.06 -2.21
C GLU A 261 -15.64 21.51 -3.11
N THR A 262 -16.53 22.33 -2.55
CA THR A 262 -17.75 22.78 -3.24
C THR A 262 -18.07 24.20 -2.81
N LYS A 263 -18.82 24.93 -3.64
CA LYS A 263 -19.25 26.28 -3.30
C LYS A 263 -20.43 26.21 -2.34
N PHE A 264 -20.60 27.24 -1.53
CA PHE A 264 -21.78 27.35 -0.70
C PHE A 264 -22.96 27.71 -1.60
N LYS A 265 -24.00 26.88 -1.61
CA LYS A 265 -25.26 27.15 -2.31
C LYS A 265 -26.30 27.47 -1.27
N ASP A 266 -26.72 28.73 -1.22
CA ASP A 266 -27.80 29.18 -0.34
C ASP A 266 -29.03 29.49 -1.18
N PRO A 267 -29.89 28.49 -1.46
CA PRO A 267 -31.04 28.68 -2.33
C PRO A 267 -32.07 29.66 -1.76
N VAL A 268 -32.00 30.00 -0.47
CA VAL A 268 -33.02 30.79 0.24
C VAL A 268 -32.54 32.22 0.49
N ASN A 269 -31.36 32.42 1.08
CA ASN A 269 -30.91 33.76 1.46
C ASN A 269 -29.86 34.34 0.52
N ARG A 270 -29.21 33.53 -0.34
CA ARG A 270 -28.14 33.92 -1.28
C ARG A 270 -26.96 34.71 -0.68
N ILE A 271 -26.87 34.81 0.65
CA ILE A 271 -25.91 35.66 1.38
C ILE A 271 -24.47 35.25 1.08
N LEU A 272 -24.26 33.94 0.86
CA LEU A 272 -22.95 33.33 0.68
C LEU A 272 -22.69 32.84 -0.75
N GLU A 273 -23.63 33.03 -1.69
CA GLU A 273 -23.45 32.64 -3.10
C GLU A 273 -22.37 33.46 -3.81
N ASN A 274 -22.14 34.71 -3.36
CA ASN A 274 -21.11 35.60 -3.91
C ASN A 274 -19.69 35.27 -3.42
N LYS A 275 -19.53 34.34 -2.46
CA LYS A 275 -18.19 33.90 -2.07
C LYS A 275 -17.65 32.95 -3.13
N THR A 276 -16.63 33.43 -3.85
CA THR A 276 -15.92 32.65 -4.88
C THR A 276 -15.16 31.47 -4.28
N ASP A 277 -14.75 31.58 -3.02
CA ASP A 277 -13.96 30.57 -2.33
C ASP A 277 -14.80 29.33 -1.99
N PRO A 278 -14.36 28.13 -2.41
CA PRO A 278 -15.06 26.90 -2.08
C PRO A 278 -14.90 26.57 -0.59
N PHE A 279 -15.96 26.02 0.01
CA PHE A 279 -15.84 25.42 1.32
C PHE A 279 -15.13 24.06 1.19
N ARG A 280 -14.20 23.81 2.11
CA ARG A 280 -13.35 22.61 2.12
C ARG A 280 -13.61 21.82 3.38
N CYS A 281 -13.98 20.55 3.24
CA CYS A 281 -14.15 19.62 4.34
C CYS A 281 -13.31 18.37 4.10
N VAL A 282 -12.67 17.84 5.15
CA VAL A 282 -11.90 16.60 5.08
C VAL A 282 -12.40 15.66 6.16
N ILE A 283 -12.92 14.52 5.74
CA ILE A 283 -13.33 13.42 6.62
C ILE A 283 -12.31 12.31 6.48
N LYS A 284 -11.73 11.86 7.59
CA LYS A 284 -10.79 10.74 7.62
C LYS A 284 -11.28 9.68 8.59
N PHE A 285 -11.54 8.49 8.07
CA PHE A 285 -11.79 7.29 8.86
C PHE A 285 -10.46 6.57 9.12
N SER A 286 -10.31 6.01 10.32
CA SER A 286 -9.12 5.26 10.73
C SER A 286 -9.51 4.12 11.64
N SER A 287 -9.04 2.91 11.34
CA SER A 287 -9.22 1.70 12.13
C SER A 287 -8.09 0.71 11.82
N PRO A 288 -7.75 -0.25 12.71
CA PRO A 288 -6.87 -1.37 12.34
C PRO A 288 -7.37 -2.15 11.10
N ASN A 289 -8.68 -2.28 10.93
CA ASN A 289 -9.31 -2.76 9.70
C ASN A 289 -10.65 -2.03 9.48
N LEU A 290 -10.60 -0.97 8.67
CA LEU A 290 -11.73 -0.08 8.41
C LEU A 290 -12.92 -0.80 7.80
N LEU A 291 -12.69 -1.68 6.82
CA LEU A 291 -13.76 -2.36 6.12
C LEU A 291 -14.53 -3.31 7.06
N GLU A 292 -13.80 -4.08 7.87
CA GLU A 292 -14.42 -4.94 8.90
C GLU A 292 -15.13 -4.13 9.99
N SER A 293 -14.55 -2.99 10.39
CA SER A 293 -15.17 -2.11 11.39
C SER A 293 -16.48 -1.52 10.88
N LEU A 294 -16.54 -1.11 9.60
CA LEU A 294 -17.76 -0.61 8.98
C LEU A 294 -18.82 -1.72 8.84
N LYS A 295 -18.42 -2.92 8.40
CA LYS A 295 -19.30 -4.09 8.34
C LYS A 295 -19.89 -4.41 9.72
N SER A 296 -19.03 -4.56 10.73
CA SER A 296 -19.43 -4.84 12.12
C SER A 296 -20.35 -3.76 12.70
N SER A 297 -20.13 -2.48 12.35
CA SER A 297 -20.99 -1.38 12.83
C SER A 297 -22.42 -1.49 12.28
N VAL A 298 -22.60 -1.99 11.06
CA VAL A 298 -23.92 -2.28 10.48
C VAL A 298 -24.54 -3.49 11.16
N GLU A 299 -23.78 -4.57 11.36
CA GLU A 299 -24.26 -5.80 12.02
C GLU A 299 -24.72 -5.54 13.46
N LEU A 300 -24.04 -4.64 14.18
CA LEU A 300 -24.37 -4.24 15.55
C LEU A 300 -25.48 -3.18 15.62
N GLY A 301 -25.97 -2.66 14.49
CA GLY A 301 -26.99 -1.61 14.45
C GLY A 301 -26.52 -0.23 14.95
N ILE A 302 -25.20 0.00 15.01
CA ILE A 302 -24.62 1.28 15.44
C ILE A 302 -24.83 2.36 14.35
N VAL A 303 -24.80 1.93 13.09
CA VAL A 303 -25.06 2.77 11.92
C VAL A 303 -26.22 2.21 11.14
N ASN A 304 -27.04 3.11 10.58
CA ASN A 304 -28.14 2.71 9.70
C ASN A 304 -27.61 1.86 8.54
N GLY A 305 -28.32 0.78 8.22
CA GLY A 305 -27.91 -0.18 7.18
C GLY A 305 -27.71 0.42 5.80
N ALA A 306 -28.30 1.57 5.51
CA ALA A 306 -28.04 2.37 4.32
C ALA A 306 -26.75 3.22 4.47
N LEU A 307 -25.59 2.55 4.56
CA LEU A 307 -24.31 3.25 4.54
C LEU A 307 -24.16 4.07 3.25
N SER A 308 -23.48 5.21 3.36
CA SER A 308 -23.19 6.06 2.20
C SER A 308 -22.54 5.24 1.08
N PRO A 309 -22.99 5.37 -0.19
CA PRO A 309 -22.36 4.72 -1.33
C PRO A 309 -20.87 5.03 -1.47
N LEU A 310 -20.42 6.14 -0.90
CA LEU A 310 -19.00 6.50 -0.85
C LEU A 310 -18.18 5.49 -0.02
N LEU A 311 -18.71 5.04 1.11
CA LEU A 311 -18.06 4.07 2.00
C LEU A 311 -18.11 2.65 1.42
N THR A 312 -19.26 2.25 0.89
CA THR A 312 -19.40 0.91 0.28
C THR A 312 -18.64 0.79 -1.04
N SER A 313 -18.42 1.91 -1.76
CA SER A 313 -17.63 1.90 -3.01
C SER A 313 -16.11 1.75 -2.83
N ILE A 314 -15.58 1.82 -1.59
CA ILE A 314 -14.14 1.69 -1.33
C ILE A 314 -13.59 0.39 -1.92
N SER A 315 -14.30 -0.71 -1.66
CA SER A 315 -13.96 -2.03 -2.14
C SER A 315 -14.23 -2.16 -3.64
N LEU A 316 -15.40 -1.74 -4.12
CA LEU A 316 -15.81 -1.83 -5.53
C LEU A 316 -14.89 -1.05 -6.49
N LYS A 317 -14.46 0.14 -6.08
CA LYS A 317 -13.62 1.03 -6.89
C LYS A 317 -12.13 0.84 -6.61
N ALA A 318 -11.77 0.03 -5.61
CA ALA A 318 -10.42 -0.10 -5.09
C ALA A 318 -9.79 1.29 -4.85
N ARG A 319 -10.45 2.13 -4.05
CA ARG A 319 -10.03 3.51 -3.74
C ARG A 319 -10.34 3.84 -2.29
N ASN A 320 -9.43 4.51 -1.62
CA ASN A 320 -9.62 5.00 -0.26
C ASN A 320 -9.29 6.48 -0.09
N HIS A 321 -9.00 7.18 -1.18
CA HIS A 321 -8.90 8.63 -1.20
C HIS A 321 -9.86 9.18 -2.25
N PHE A 322 -10.79 10.02 -1.82
CA PHE A 322 -11.84 10.59 -2.66
C PHE A 322 -11.76 12.11 -2.62
N VAL A 323 -11.81 12.72 -3.80
CA VAL A 323 -11.97 14.16 -3.95
C VAL A 323 -13.33 14.38 -4.60
N ILE A 324 -14.21 15.06 -3.87
CA ILE A 324 -15.59 15.33 -4.24
C ILE A 324 -15.65 16.82 -4.57
N THR A 325 -15.85 17.12 -5.84
CA THR A 325 -16.00 18.48 -6.37
C THR A 325 -17.34 18.61 -7.09
N GLU A 326 -17.82 19.85 -7.25
CA GLU A 326 -18.99 20.11 -8.07
C GLU A 326 -18.77 19.67 -9.52
N ARG A 327 -19.81 19.10 -10.13
CA ARG A 327 -19.82 18.85 -11.58
C ARG A 327 -19.88 20.19 -12.29
N VAL A 328 -18.80 20.58 -12.96
CA VAL A 328 -18.83 21.68 -13.92
C VAL A 328 -19.59 21.19 -15.16
N PRO A 329 -20.67 21.86 -15.60
CA PRO A 329 -21.35 21.52 -16.84
C PRO A 329 -20.36 21.57 -18.02
N PRO A 330 -20.42 20.65 -18.99
CA PRO A 330 -19.47 20.57 -20.10
C PRO A 330 -19.41 21.82 -21.01
N ASN A 331 -20.29 22.81 -20.82
CA ASN A 331 -20.41 24.01 -21.66
C ASN A 331 -20.08 25.33 -20.93
N ALA A 332 -19.25 25.31 -19.87
CA ALA A 332 -18.70 26.56 -19.33
C ALA A 332 -17.41 26.92 -20.08
N PRO A 333 -17.29 28.11 -20.71
CA PRO A 333 -16.03 28.55 -21.29
C PRO A 333 -14.99 28.66 -20.16
N GLY A 334 -13.85 28.00 -20.35
CA GLY A 334 -12.72 28.11 -19.43
C GLY A 334 -12.11 29.51 -19.45
N PRO A 335 -11.34 29.87 -18.41
CA PRO A 335 -10.56 31.11 -18.38
C PRO A 335 -9.44 31.12 -19.43
#